data_AF-A0A1I4BNW2-F1
#
_entry.id   AF-A0A1I4BNW2-F1
#
_cell.length_a   1.000
_cell.length_b   1.000
_cell.length_c   1.000
_cell.angle_alpha   90.00
_cell.angle_beta   90.00
_cell.angle_gamma   90.00
#
_symmetry.space_group_name_H-M   'P 1'
#
loop_
_entity.id
_entity.type
_entity.pdbx_description
1 polymer ?
#
loop_
_entity_poly.entity_id
_entity_poly.type
_entity_poly.pdbx_seq_one_letter_code
_entity_poly.pdbx_strand_id
1 'polypeptide(L)' 'MSKSLIDQIGRERADQLIEKAVADAVAEAQAHGLPEAVKIDGVWRKRYPDGRIEPIDGEASHADR' A
#
# COMPACT_ATOMS: atom_id res chain seq x y z
N MET A 1 17.69 27.24 6.70
CA MET A 1 17.57 25.91 6.08
C MET A 1 17.04 24.96 7.14
N SER A 2 15.74 24.66 7.15
CA SER A 2 15.20 23.60 8.01
C SER A 2 15.77 22.27 7.51
N LYS A 3 16.57 21.59 8.34
CA LYS A 3 16.99 20.22 8.04
C LYS A 3 15.73 19.35 7.99
N SER A 4 15.57 18.56 6.93
CA SER A 4 14.45 17.62 6.82
C SER A 4 14.44 16.73 8.07
N LEU A 5 13.26 16.34 8.55
CA LEU A 5 13.14 15.37 9.65
C LEU A 5 13.95 14.10 9.35
N ILE A 6 13.96 13.68 8.08
CA ILE A 6 14.74 12.54 7.58
C ILE A 6 16.25 12.78 7.78
N ASP A 7 16.73 14.00 7.52
CA ASP A 7 18.14 14.36 7.71
C ASP A 7 18.51 14.45 9.20
N GLN A 8 17.54 14.72 10.07
CA GLN A 8 17.75 14.81 11.52
C GLN A 8 17.79 13.44 12.20
N ILE A 9 16.96 12.50 11.74
CA ILE A 9 16.85 11.15 12.34
C ILE A 9 17.72 10.11 11.63
N GLY A 10 18.22 10.43 10.43
CA GLY A 10 18.96 9.53 9.55
C GLY A 10 18.02 8.71 8.66
N ARG A 11 18.45 8.48 7.41
CA ARG A 11 17.64 7.78 6.39
C ARG A 11 17.20 6.38 6.83
N GLU A 12 18.12 5.59 7.39
CA GLU A 12 17.82 4.24 7.86
C GLU A 12 16.71 4.21 8.93
N ARG A 13 16.73 5.16 9.86
CA ARG A 13 15.69 5.27 10.89
C ARG A 13 14.38 5.78 10.30
N ALA A 14 14.43 6.66 9.31
CA ALA A 14 13.23 7.09 8.59
C ALA A 14 12.59 5.92 7.84
N ASP A 15 13.39 5.10 7.17
CA ASP A 15 12.94 3.91 6.44
C ASP A 15 12.24 2.93 7.39
N GLN A 16 12.83 2.62 8.55
CA GLN A 16 12.20 1.77 9.57
C GLN A 16 10.86 2.32 10.08
N LEU A 17 10.75 3.64 10.27
CA LEU A 17 9.50 4.27 10.70
C LEU A 17 8.43 4.19 9.60
N ILE A 18 8.81 4.37 8.35
CA ILE A 18 7.91 4.26 7.19
C ILE A 18 7.45 2.81 7.03
N GLU A 19 8.37 1.84 7.06
CA GLU A 19 8.05 0.42 6.97
C GLU A 19 7.04 0.00 8.04
N LYS A 20 7.27 0.43 9.29
CA LYS A 20 6.34 0.16 10.39
C LYS A 20 4.98 0.80 10.15
N ALA A 21 4.94 2.08 9.76
CA ALA A 21 3.69 2.79 9.53
C ALA A 21 2.87 2.16 8.38
N VAL A 22 3.55 1.70 7.33
CA VAL A 22 2.91 0.98 6.22
C VAL A 22 2.37 -0.37 6.68
N ALA A 23 3.13 -1.13 7.46
CA ALA A 23 2.69 -2.42 8.00
C ALA A 23 1.45 -2.26 8.90
N ASP A 24 1.47 -1.27 9.79
CA ASP A 24 0.34 -0.97 10.69
C ASP A 24 -0.91 -0.57 9.88
N ALA A 25 -0.76 0.27 8.85
CA ALA A 25 -1.86 0.69 7.99
C ALA A 25 -2.46 -0.48 7.18
N VAL A 26 -1.62 -1.40 6.67
CA VAL A 26 -2.09 -2.60 5.98
C VAL A 26 -2.86 -3.51 6.94
N ALA A 27 -2.35 -3.71 8.16
CA ALA A 27 -3.03 -4.51 9.17
C ALA A 27 -4.39 -3.93 9.56
N GLU A 28 -4.48 -2.60 9.74
CA GLU A 28 -5.73 -1.90 10.01
C GLU A 28 -6.73 -2.07 8.85
N ALA A 29 -6.29 -1.86 7.61
CA ALA A 29 -7.12 -2.05 6.42
C ALA A 29 -7.67 -3.49 6.34
N GLN A 30 -6.83 -4.50 6.60
CA GLN A 30 -7.25 -5.89 6.62
C GLN A 30 -8.25 -6.18 7.74
N ALA A 31 -8.06 -5.60 8.93
CA ALA A 31 -9.03 -5.72 10.03
C ALA A 31 -10.41 -5.13 9.68
N HIS A 32 -10.45 -4.14 8.80
CA HIS A 32 -11.67 -3.56 8.25
C HIS A 32 -12.23 -4.30 7.02
N GLY A 33 -11.64 -5.43 6.61
CA GLY A 33 -12.09 -6.20 5.45
C GLY A 33 -11.65 -5.62 4.10
N LEU A 34 -10.78 -4.61 4.10
CA LEU A 34 -10.32 -3.97 2.87
C LEU A 34 -9.22 -4.82 2.18
N PRO A 35 -9.20 -4.83 0.84
CA PRO A 35 -8.17 -5.55 0.11
C PRO A 35 -6.82 -4.82 0.12
N GLU A 36 -5.76 -5.60 0.13
CA GLU A 36 -4.38 -5.16 -0.07
C GLU A 36 -4.01 -5.20 -1.56
N ALA A 37 -3.28 -4.20 -2.05
CA ALA A 37 -2.72 -4.23 -3.40
C ALA A 37 -1.45 -5.10 -3.43
N VAL A 38 -1.48 -6.20 -4.18
CA VAL A 38 -0.35 -7.13 -4.33
C VAL A 38 0.03 -7.29 -5.79
N LYS A 39 1.31 -7.55 -6.07
CA LYS A 39 1.80 -7.80 -7.42
C LYS A 39 2.01 -9.30 -7.63
N ILE A 40 1.22 -9.92 -8.50
CA ILE A 40 1.27 -11.36 -8.83
C ILE A 40 1.60 -11.48 -10.31
N ASP A 41 2.66 -12.21 -10.65
CA ASP A 41 3.17 -12.37 -12.03
C ASP A 41 3.36 -11.04 -12.76
N GLY A 42 3.78 -10.01 -12.01
CA GLY A 42 3.99 -8.65 -12.55
C GLY A 42 2.73 -7.79 -12.66
N VAL A 43 1.55 -8.33 -12.37
CA VAL A 43 0.24 -7.64 -12.46
C VAL A 43 -0.28 -7.27 -11.08
N TRP A 44 -0.76 -6.03 -10.93
CA TRP A 44 -1.39 -5.59 -9.69
C TRP A 44 -2.79 -6.20 -9.52
N ARG A 45 -3.04 -6.75 -8.33
CA ARG A 45 -4.29 -7.41 -7.94
C ARG A 45 -4.71 -6.93 -6.55
N LYS A 46 -6.01 -6.98 -6.27
CA LYS A 46 -6.60 -6.83 -4.93
C LYS A 46 -6.57 -8.19 -4.24
N ARG A 47 -5.94 -8.29 -3.06
CA ARG A 47 -6.03 -9.47 -2.19
C ARG A 47 -6.85 -9.13 -0.97
N TYR A 48 -8.01 -9.77 -0.83
CA TYR A 48 -8.88 -9.61 0.33
C TYR A 48 -8.40 -10.46 1.52
N PRO A 49 -8.81 -10.13 2.76
CA PRO A 49 -8.43 -10.89 3.95
C PRO A 49 -8.90 -12.35 3.96
N ASP A 50 -9.96 -12.68 3.22
CA ASP A 50 -10.46 -14.04 3.01
C ASP A 50 -9.64 -14.86 1.99
N GLY A 51 -8.59 -14.25 1.42
CA GLY A 51 -7.72 -14.86 0.42
C GLY A 51 -8.23 -14.70 -1.02
N ARG A 52 -9.40 -14.08 -1.24
CA ARG A 52 -9.91 -13.78 -2.58
C ARG A 52 -8.97 -12.82 -3.29
N ILE A 53 -8.68 -13.12 -4.56
CA ILE A 53 -7.85 -12.28 -5.42
C ILE A 53 -8.69 -11.78 -6.59
N GLU A 54 -8.72 -10.47 -6.77
CA GLU A 54 -9.45 -9.81 -7.85
C GLU A 54 -8.52 -8.89 -8.64
N PRO A 55 -8.79 -8.62 -9.93
CA PRO A 55 -8.12 -7.53 -10.62
C PRO A 55 -8.35 -6.20 -9.88
N ILE A 56 -7.36 -5.29 -9.91
CA ILE A 56 -7.63 -3.91 -9.54
C ILE A 56 -8.47 -3.31 -10.68
N ASP A 57 -9.77 -3.11 -10.47
CA ASP A 57 -10.58 -2.34 -11.42
C ASP A 57 -9.96 -0.94 -11.56
N GLY A 58 -9.50 -0.68 -12.77
CA GLY A 58 -8.56 0.39 -13.10
C GLY A 58 -8.21 0.48 -14.58
N GLU A 59 -8.70 -0.45 -15.43
CA GLU A 59 -9.24 0.00 -16.71
C GLU A 59 -10.46 0.84 -16.37
N ALA A 60 -10.25 2.14 -16.20
CA ALA A 60 -11.33 3.06 -16.40
C ALA A 60 -11.88 2.75 -17.80
N SER A 61 -13.07 2.14 -17.85
CA SER A 61 -13.95 2.31 -18.99
C SER A 61 -14.26 3.81 -19.07
N HIS A 62 -13.35 4.57 -19.68
CA HIS A 62 -13.67 5.76 -20.46
C HIS A 62 -14.01 5.33 -21.90
N ALA A 63 -14.67 4.19 -22.05
CA ALA A 63 -15.51 3.93 -23.21
C ALA A 63 -16.93 4.38 -22.85
N ASP A 64 -17.32 5.53 -23.39
CA ASP A 64 -18.70 6.01 -23.57
C ASP A 64 -19.67 5.95 -22.37
N ARG A 65 -19.82 7.07 -21.66
CA ARG A 65 -21.10 7.82 -21.65
C ARG A 65 -20.99 9.21 -21.04
#